data_AF-A0A951CSM0-F1
#
_entry.id   AF-A0A951CSM0-F1
#
_cell.length_a   1.000
_cell.length_b   1.000
_cell.length_c   1.000
_cell.angle_alpha   90.00
_cell.angle_beta   90.00
_cell.angle_gamma   90.00
#
_symmetry.space_group_name_H-M   'P 1'
#
loop_
_entity.id
_entity.type
_entity.pdbx_description
1 polymer ?
#
loop_
_entity_poly.entity_id
_entity_poly.type
_entity_poly.pdbx_seq_one_letter_code
_entity_poly.pdbx_strand_id
1 'polypeptide(L)'
;MSSRTLPPLILHPFATCGGPDKLVESSRASLMLQGLLPCGDRTTEDLDRTLLEGRYSEILMLYYVGKDLLRWIDQCMECVERDPELRNRDIRQQSFAELLVNHSPEPVRVKLRRWGVADYRSIFIRALGLNVLFAEAPERSSLSADFIRTYYRYADQIFACRQSLSPFTRIEKLGFSFEIYASGEYSRMLEREWAEAEAR
;
A
#
# COMPACT_ATOMS: atom_id res chain seq x y z
N MET A 1 17.69 20.59 -13.57
CA MET A 1 16.28 20.66 -13.11
C MET A 1 16.31 20.56 -11.60
N SER A 2 15.77 21.54 -10.88
CA SER A 2 15.72 21.47 -9.41
C SER A 2 14.86 20.27 -9.00
N SER A 3 15.38 19.40 -8.14
CA SER A 3 14.60 18.28 -7.58
C SER A 3 13.46 18.86 -6.75
N ARG A 4 12.21 18.52 -7.05
CA ARG A 4 11.05 18.95 -6.25
C ARG A 4 10.79 17.88 -5.18
N THR A 5 11.04 18.22 -3.92
CA THR A 5 10.87 17.28 -2.81
C THR A 5 9.40 17.22 -2.38
N LEU A 6 8.80 16.04 -2.45
CA LEU A 6 7.48 15.74 -1.92
C LEU A 6 7.60 15.30 -0.44
N PRO A 7 6.49 15.36 0.33
CA PRO A 7 6.44 14.82 1.68
C PRO A 7 6.88 13.35 1.75
N PRO A 8 7.43 12.90 2.88
CA PRO A 8 7.78 11.49 3.05
C PRO A 8 6.53 10.61 3.13
N LEU A 9 6.58 9.42 2.53
CA LEU A 9 5.53 8.41 2.63
C LEU A 9 5.76 7.52 3.86
N ILE A 10 4.83 7.51 4.80
CA ILE A 10 4.95 6.74 6.05
C ILE A 10 3.90 5.62 6.06
N LEU A 11 4.35 4.37 6.21
CA LEU A 11 3.49 3.18 6.17
C LEU A 11 3.27 2.53 7.54
N HIS A 12 2.03 2.11 7.79
CA HIS A 12 1.54 1.44 9.00
C HIS A 12 0.83 0.11 8.66
N PRO A 13 1.51 -0.86 8.00
CA PRO A 13 0.86 -2.04 7.45
C PRO A 13 0.16 -2.94 8.49
N PHE A 14 0.62 -2.90 9.75
CA PHE A 14 0.10 -3.73 10.84
C PHE A 14 -0.47 -2.92 12.00
N ALA A 15 -1.02 -1.73 11.75
CA ALA A 15 -1.58 -0.87 12.80
C ALA A 15 -2.59 -1.58 13.72
N THR A 16 -3.31 -2.59 13.20
CA THR A 16 -4.30 -3.39 13.95
C THR A 16 -4.27 -4.88 13.65
N CYS A 17 -3.42 -5.34 12.72
CA CYS A 17 -3.35 -6.75 12.31
C CYS A 17 -2.27 -7.51 13.06
N GLY A 18 -2.62 -8.68 13.59
CA GLY A 18 -1.70 -9.58 14.30
C GLY A 18 -0.61 -10.12 13.39
N GLY A 19 0.47 -9.36 13.26
CA GLY A 19 1.76 -9.74 12.69
C GLY A 19 1.74 -10.29 11.24
N PRO A 20 2.92 -10.58 10.67
CA PRO A 20 3.03 -11.25 9.38
C PRO A 20 2.69 -12.75 9.46
N ASP A 21 2.62 -13.34 10.66
CA ASP A 21 2.51 -14.79 10.87
C ASP A 21 1.26 -15.39 10.21
N LYS A 22 0.11 -14.71 10.35
CA LYS A 22 -1.15 -15.16 9.72
C LYS A 22 -1.08 -15.19 8.19
N LEU A 23 -0.29 -14.31 7.59
CA LEU A 23 -0.07 -14.28 6.13
C LEU A 23 0.79 -15.46 5.67
N VAL A 24 1.80 -15.80 6.47
CA VAL A 24 2.68 -16.95 6.21
C VAL A 24 1.89 -18.26 6.34
N GLU A 25 1.07 -18.40 7.38
CA GLU A 25 0.22 -19.58 7.58
C GLU A 25 -0.82 -19.75 6.48
N SER A 26 -1.48 -18.67 6.05
CA SER A 26 -2.44 -18.71 4.93
C SER A 26 -1.78 -19.03 3.59
N SER A 27 -0.57 -18.50 3.35
CA SER A 27 0.21 -18.85 2.15
C SER A 27 0.54 -20.34 2.12
N ARG A 28 0.93 -20.92 3.27
CA ARG A 28 1.17 -22.36 3.41
C ARG A 28 -0.11 -23.18 3.18
N ALA A 29 -1.23 -22.76 3.76
CA ALA A 29 -2.52 -23.42 3.57
C ALA A 29 -2.96 -23.42 2.09
N SER A 30 -2.74 -22.30 1.37
CA SER A 30 -3.00 -22.22 -0.07
C SER A 30 -2.18 -23.23 -0.88
N LEU A 31 -0.90 -23.40 -0.54
CA LEU A 31 -0.03 -24.36 -1.23
C LEU A 31 -0.43 -25.81 -0.93
N MET A 32 -0.85 -26.10 0.30
CA MET A 32 -1.40 -27.42 0.67
C MET A 32 -2.69 -27.73 -0.11
N LEU A 33 -3.62 -26.78 -0.18
CA LEU A 33 -4.87 -26.93 -0.96
C LEU A 33 -4.63 -27.13 -2.46
N GLN A 34 -3.54 -26.58 -3.00
CA GLN A 34 -3.12 -26.78 -4.40
C GLN A 34 -2.35 -28.09 -4.63
N GLY A 35 -2.11 -28.88 -3.58
CA GLY A 35 -1.31 -30.11 -3.65
C GLY A 35 0.20 -29.87 -3.81
N LEU A 36 0.67 -28.63 -3.62
CA LEU A 36 2.09 -28.25 -3.73
C LEU A 36 2.86 -28.50 -2.43
N LEU A 37 2.16 -28.68 -1.31
CA LEU A 37 2.73 -29.09 -0.01
C LEU A 37 1.93 -30.27 0.58
N PRO A 38 2.59 -31.15 1.36
CA PRO A 38 1.89 -32.25 2.03
C PRO A 38 0.90 -31.69 3.06
N CYS A 39 -0.34 -32.17 3.02
CA CYS A 39 -1.42 -31.71 3.91
C CYS A 39 -1.33 -32.27 5.34
N GLY A 40 -0.60 -33.38 5.54
CA GLY A 40 -0.52 -34.06 6.84
C GLY A 40 -1.90 -34.47 7.36
N ASP A 41 -2.15 -34.22 8.65
CA ASP A 41 -3.42 -34.55 9.32
C ASP A 41 -4.49 -33.43 9.19
N ARG A 42 -4.22 -32.36 8.44
CA ARG A 42 -5.15 -31.23 8.34
C ARG A 42 -6.27 -31.54 7.36
N THR A 43 -7.51 -31.26 7.76
CA THR A 43 -8.67 -31.38 6.88
C THR A 43 -8.69 -30.25 5.85
N THR A 44 -9.37 -30.47 4.72
CA THR A 44 -9.59 -29.44 3.70
C THR A 44 -10.36 -28.24 4.25
N GLU A 45 -11.30 -28.46 5.17
CA GLU A 45 -12.07 -27.41 5.83
C GLU A 45 -11.20 -26.55 6.75
N ASP A 46 -10.30 -27.16 7.51
CA ASP A 46 -9.34 -26.43 8.35
C ASP A 46 -8.40 -25.57 7.51
N LEU A 47 -7.92 -26.12 6.39
CA LEU A 47 -7.06 -25.39 5.46
C LEU A 47 -7.79 -24.22 4.80
N ASP A 48 -9.06 -24.39 4.41
CA ASP A 48 -9.87 -23.31 3.84
C ASP A 48 -10.15 -22.21 4.87
N ARG A 49 -10.43 -22.56 6.14
CA ARG A 49 -10.55 -21.58 7.23
C ARG A 49 -9.26 -20.79 7.42
N THR A 50 -8.11 -21.45 7.52
CA THR A 50 -6.80 -20.79 7.64
C THR A 50 -6.50 -19.89 6.44
N LEU A 51 -6.84 -20.34 5.22
CA LEU A 51 -6.69 -19.53 4.02
C LEU A 51 -7.50 -18.24 4.12
N LEU A 52 -8.79 -18.34 4.43
CA LEU A 52 -9.71 -17.19 4.52
C LEU A 52 -9.29 -16.21 5.63
N GLU A 53 -8.83 -16.70 6.78
CA GLU A 53 -8.38 -15.84 7.88
C GLU A 53 -7.13 -15.02 7.53
N GLY A 54 -6.14 -15.63 6.88
CA GLY A 54 -4.97 -14.87 6.46
C GLY A 54 -5.25 -13.95 5.27
N ARG A 55 -6.13 -14.34 4.33
CA ARG A 55 -6.58 -13.43 3.26
C ARG A 55 -7.35 -12.24 3.79
N TYR A 56 -8.18 -12.43 4.81
CA TYR A 56 -8.83 -11.33 5.50
C TYR A 56 -7.82 -10.41 6.20
N SER A 57 -6.79 -10.99 6.84
CA SER A 57 -5.70 -10.22 7.44
C SER A 57 -4.90 -9.44 6.39
N GLU A 58 -4.70 -10.02 5.19
CA GLU A 58 -4.10 -9.33 4.05
C GLU A 58 -4.95 -8.16 3.54
N ILE A 59 -6.28 -8.34 3.46
CA ILE A 59 -7.21 -7.26 3.10
C ILE A 59 -7.10 -6.10 4.09
N LEU A 60 -7.07 -6.38 5.40
CA LEU A 60 -6.93 -5.34 6.41
C LEU A 60 -5.56 -4.63 6.32
N MET A 61 -4.47 -5.39 6.18
CA MET A 61 -3.13 -4.82 5.97
C MET A 61 -3.13 -3.88 4.75
N LEU A 62 -3.68 -4.31 3.62
CA LEU A 62 -3.78 -3.51 2.40
C LEU A 62 -4.69 -2.29 2.57
N TYR A 63 -5.77 -2.41 3.35
CA TYR A 63 -6.63 -1.29 3.69
C TYR A 63 -5.84 -0.18 4.41
N TYR A 64 -5.10 -0.50 5.47
CA TYR A 64 -4.30 0.50 6.20
C TYR A 64 -3.14 1.05 5.39
N VAL A 65 -2.45 0.21 4.62
CA VAL A 65 -1.45 0.69 3.64
C VAL A 65 -2.10 1.71 2.71
N GLY A 66 -3.28 1.41 2.16
CA GLY A 66 -3.95 2.32 1.24
C GLY A 66 -4.42 3.62 1.89
N LYS A 67 -4.80 3.62 3.18
CA LYS A 67 -5.05 4.86 3.94
C LYS A 67 -3.81 5.75 4.00
N ASP A 68 -2.65 5.16 4.25
CA ASP A 68 -1.37 5.89 4.24
C ASP A 68 -1.03 6.43 2.85
N LEU A 69 -1.24 5.62 1.79
CA LEU A 69 -0.99 6.06 0.42
C LEU A 69 -1.91 7.22 0.03
N LEU A 70 -3.21 7.14 0.35
CA LEU A 70 -4.16 8.21 0.04
C LEU A 70 -3.84 9.48 0.81
N ARG A 71 -3.52 9.38 2.10
CA ARG A 71 -3.07 10.51 2.91
C ARG A 71 -1.84 11.19 2.31
N TRP A 72 -0.86 10.39 1.86
CA TRP A 72 0.33 10.93 1.21
C TRP A 72 0.00 11.59 -0.14
N ILE A 73 -0.88 11.01 -0.94
CA ILE A 73 -1.36 11.60 -2.19
C ILE A 73 -2.03 12.96 -1.92
N ASP A 74 -2.87 13.07 -0.89
CA ASP A 74 -3.52 14.32 -0.51
C ASP A 74 -2.49 15.38 -0.10
N GLN A 75 -1.48 15.01 0.70
CA GLN A 75 -0.37 15.90 1.04
C GLN A 75 0.42 16.37 -0.20
N CYS A 76 0.61 15.50 -1.19
CA CYS A 76 1.25 15.88 -2.45
C CYS A 76 0.39 16.83 -3.29
N MET A 77 -0.93 16.66 -3.26
CA MET A 77 -1.86 17.59 -3.92
C MET A 77 -1.80 18.97 -3.26
N GLU A 78 -1.70 19.05 -1.93
CA GLU A 78 -1.50 20.33 -1.22
C GLU A 78 -0.21 21.04 -1.68
N CYS A 79 0.88 20.30 -1.93
CA CYS A 79 2.12 20.87 -2.48
C CYS A 79 1.91 21.45 -3.88
N VAL A 80 1.16 20.76 -4.74
CA VAL A 80 0.84 21.21 -6.11
C VAL A 80 -0.02 22.47 -6.09
N GLU A 81 -0.99 22.56 -5.19
CA GLU A 81 -1.87 23.73 -5.08
C GLU A 81 -1.12 24.99 -4.62
N ARG A 82 -0.05 24.81 -3.83
CA ARG A 82 0.82 25.89 -3.34
C ARG A 82 1.88 26.34 -4.35
N ASP A 83 2.19 25.53 -5.37
CA ASP A 83 3.18 25.84 -6.40
C ASP A 83 2.49 26.44 -7.65
N PRO A 84 2.72 27.74 -7.96
CA PRO A 84 2.14 28.39 -9.12
C PRO A 84 2.48 27.73 -10.46
N GLU A 85 3.64 27.06 -10.56
CA GLU A 85 4.06 26.40 -11.79
C GLU A 85 3.28 25.11 -12.09
N LEU A 86 2.67 24.52 -11.05
CA LEU A 86 2.02 23.20 -11.12
C LEU A 86 0.50 23.30 -11.09
N ARG A 87 -0.07 24.36 -10.50
CA ARG A 87 -1.51 24.53 -10.27
C ARG A 87 -2.41 24.39 -11.52
N ASN A 88 -1.90 24.71 -12.71
CA ASN A 88 -2.67 24.70 -13.96
C ASN A 88 -2.34 23.52 -14.90
N ARG A 89 -1.74 22.44 -14.38
CA ARG A 89 -1.25 21.32 -15.21
C ARG A 89 -2.16 20.08 -15.20
N ASP A 90 -3.44 20.18 -14.85
CA ASP A 90 -4.35 19.01 -14.73
C ASP A 90 -3.74 17.85 -13.92
N ILE A 91 -2.95 18.18 -12.89
CA ILE A 91 -2.41 17.21 -11.95
C ILE A 91 -3.54 16.81 -11.01
N ARG A 92 -3.72 15.50 -10.83
CA ARG A 92 -4.79 14.93 -10.00
C ARG A 92 -4.20 13.88 -9.06
N GLN A 93 -5.01 13.37 -8.14
CA GLN A 93 -4.62 12.23 -7.30
C GLN A 93 -4.11 11.04 -8.14
N GLN A 94 -4.71 10.80 -9.32
CA GLN A 94 -4.30 9.76 -10.27
C GLN A 94 -2.85 9.94 -10.76
N SER A 95 -2.36 11.19 -10.88
CA SER A 95 -0.98 11.50 -11.25
C SER A 95 0.01 10.96 -10.22
N PHE A 96 -0.30 11.12 -8.93
CA PHE A 96 0.54 10.62 -7.83
C PHE A 96 0.38 9.12 -7.62
N ALA A 97 -0.81 8.57 -7.81
CA ALA A 97 -1.02 7.13 -7.83
C ALA A 97 -0.19 6.46 -8.95
N GLU A 98 -0.17 7.05 -10.15
CA GLU A 98 0.65 6.60 -11.28
C GLU A 98 2.14 6.71 -10.98
N LEU A 99 2.59 7.84 -10.42
CA LEU A 99 3.97 8.03 -9.98
C LEU A 99 4.37 6.95 -8.98
N LEU A 100 3.57 6.73 -7.94
CA LEU A 100 3.85 5.78 -6.88
C LEU A 100 3.89 4.33 -7.38
N VAL A 101 2.94 3.92 -8.21
CA VAL A 101 2.81 2.53 -8.66
C VAL A 101 3.79 2.18 -9.78
N ASN A 102 3.93 3.07 -10.79
CA ASN A 102 4.65 2.77 -12.03
C ASN A 102 6.01 3.45 -12.12
N HIS A 103 6.20 4.56 -11.42
CA HIS A 103 7.37 5.43 -11.58
C HIS A 103 8.01 5.83 -10.25
N SER A 104 7.92 4.96 -9.23
CA SER A 104 8.51 5.21 -7.92
C SER A 104 10.01 5.52 -8.05
N PRO A 105 10.51 6.59 -7.40
CA PRO A 105 11.94 6.93 -7.42
C PRO A 105 12.83 5.77 -6.97
N GLU A 106 14.04 5.65 -7.53
CA GLU A 106 14.95 4.55 -7.22
C GLU A 106 15.23 4.36 -5.72
N PRO A 107 15.45 5.43 -4.90
CA PRO A 107 15.65 5.27 -3.46
C PRO A 107 14.47 4.56 -2.76
N VAL A 108 13.24 4.85 -3.18
CA VAL A 108 12.01 4.23 -2.66
C VAL A 108 11.97 2.75 -3.04
N ARG A 109 12.26 2.43 -4.32
CA ARG A 109 12.30 1.04 -4.81
C ARG A 109 13.35 0.20 -4.09
N VAL A 110 14.56 0.74 -3.91
CA VAL A 110 15.65 0.08 -3.16
C VAL A 110 15.23 -0.19 -1.73
N LYS A 111 14.61 0.79 -1.07
CA LYS A 111 14.18 0.67 0.33
C LYS A 111 13.09 -0.38 0.51
N LEU A 112 12.09 -0.40 -0.36
CA LEU A 112 11.05 -1.44 -0.38
C LEU A 112 11.65 -2.85 -0.58
N ARG A 113 12.62 -3.01 -1.50
CA ARG A 113 13.33 -4.28 -1.67
C ARG A 113 14.11 -4.69 -0.42
N ARG A 114 14.75 -3.76 0.27
CA ARG A 114 15.46 -4.02 1.55
C ARG A 114 14.50 -4.48 2.66
N TRP A 115 13.25 -4.03 2.64
CA TRP A 115 12.20 -4.52 3.54
C TRP A 115 11.63 -5.88 3.13
N GLY A 116 12.13 -6.50 2.06
CA GLY A 116 11.62 -7.77 1.54
C GLY A 116 10.36 -7.63 0.68
N VAL A 117 9.96 -6.41 0.32
CA VAL A 117 8.78 -6.14 -0.51
C VAL A 117 9.17 -6.27 -2.00
N ALA A 118 9.06 -7.48 -2.53
CA ALA A 118 9.46 -7.77 -3.92
C ALA A 118 8.50 -7.16 -4.96
N ASP A 119 7.19 -7.25 -4.73
CA ASP A 119 6.14 -6.75 -5.64
C ASP A 119 5.32 -5.64 -4.98
N TYR A 120 5.98 -4.50 -4.72
CA TYR A 120 5.31 -3.33 -4.14
C TYR A 120 4.23 -2.77 -5.07
N ARG A 121 4.36 -2.96 -6.39
CA ARG A 121 3.40 -2.47 -7.39
C ARG A 121 2.04 -3.10 -7.14
N SER A 122 1.96 -4.42 -7.06
CA SER A 122 0.70 -5.12 -6.79
C SER A 122 0.12 -4.74 -5.43
N ILE A 123 0.97 -4.57 -4.41
CA ILE A 123 0.52 -4.12 -3.08
C ILE A 123 -0.14 -2.76 -3.15
N PHE A 124 0.50 -1.77 -3.79
CA PHE A 124 -0.03 -0.42 -3.90
C PHE A 124 -1.29 -0.34 -4.76
N ILE A 125 -1.35 -1.06 -5.89
CA ILE A 125 -2.56 -1.18 -6.73
C ILE A 125 -3.73 -1.68 -5.87
N ARG A 126 -3.53 -2.80 -5.16
CA ARG A 126 -4.60 -3.42 -4.37
C ARG A 126 -5.00 -2.56 -3.18
N ALA A 127 -4.04 -1.95 -2.50
CA ALA A 127 -4.28 -1.06 -1.39
C ALA A 127 -5.12 0.16 -1.79
N LEU A 128 -4.76 0.81 -2.90
CA LEU A 128 -5.51 1.94 -3.46
C LEU A 128 -6.89 1.49 -3.97
N GLY A 129 -6.97 0.34 -4.64
CA GLY A 129 -8.22 -0.22 -5.13
C GLY A 129 -9.22 -0.56 -4.01
N LEU A 130 -8.74 -1.19 -2.93
CA LEU A 130 -9.58 -1.51 -1.76
C LEU A 130 -10.10 -0.26 -1.06
N ASN A 131 -9.29 0.80 -0.96
CA ASN A 131 -9.72 2.07 -0.35
C ASN A 131 -10.71 2.87 -1.21
N VAL A 132 -10.98 2.46 -2.45
CA VAL A 132 -12.13 2.98 -3.22
C VAL A 132 -13.44 2.32 -2.77
N LEU A 133 -13.39 1.06 -2.34
CA LEU A 133 -14.58 0.30 -1.96
C LEU A 133 -15.03 0.58 -0.53
N PHE A 134 -14.08 0.68 0.38
CA PHE A 134 -14.34 0.67 1.81
C PHE A 134 -14.07 2.05 2.41
N ALA A 135 -15.09 2.65 3.02
CA ALA A 135 -14.94 3.88 3.79
C ALA A 135 -14.22 3.64 5.12
N GLU A 136 -14.50 2.48 5.74
CA GLU A 136 -13.89 2.00 6.98
C GLU A 136 -13.36 0.57 6.80
N ALA A 137 -12.49 0.11 7.70
CA ALA A 137 -11.94 -1.24 7.64
C ALA A 137 -13.09 -2.28 7.63
N PRO A 138 -13.19 -3.16 6.62
CA PRO A 138 -14.33 -4.05 6.49
C PRO A 138 -14.32 -5.11 7.58
N GLU A 139 -15.48 -5.35 8.21
CA GLU A 139 -15.65 -6.46 9.13
C GLU A 139 -15.64 -7.80 8.39
N ARG A 140 -15.08 -8.84 9.01
CA ARG A 140 -15.01 -10.19 8.42
C ARG A 140 -16.39 -10.71 7.99
N SER A 141 -17.43 -10.45 8.77
CA SER A 141 -18.83 -10.84 8.54
C SER A 141 -19.44 -10.14 7.33
N SER A 142 -18.95 -8.96 6.97
CA SER A 142 -19.43 -8.17 5.82
C SER A 142 -18.90 -8.68 4.47
N LEU A 143 -17.91 -9.57 4.49
CA LEU A 143 -17.24 -10.07 3.28
C LEU A 143 -17.60 -11.53 3.01
N SER A 144 -18.02 -11.81 1.78
CA SER A 144 -18.22 -13.19 1.32
C SER A 144 -16.89 -13.94 1.25
N ALA A 145 -16.93 -15.26 1.44
CA ALA A 145 -15.74 -16.10 1.31
C ALA A 145 -15.13 -15.99 -0.10
N ASP A 146 -15.96 -15.89 -1.14
CA ASP A 146 -15.50 -15.78 -2.52
C ASP A 146 -14.80 -14.45 -2.80
N PHE A 147 -15.31 -13.35 -2.24
CA PHE A 147 -14.60 -12.08 -2.30
C PHE A 147 -13.24 -12.20 -1.61
N ILE A 148 -13.18 -12.76 -0.40
CA ILE A 148 -11.91 -12.91 0.34
C ILE A 148 -10.89 -13.74 -0.44
N ARG A 149 -11.31 -14.82 -1.12
CA ARG A 149 -10.41 -15.65 -1.95
C ARG A 149 -9.87 -14.91 -3.17
N THR A 150 -10.63 -13.96 -3.72
CA THR A 150 -10.34 -13.33 -5.01
C THR A 150 -10.25 -11.82 -4.96
N TYR A 151 -10.12 -11.23 -3.77
CA TYR A 151 -10.18 -9.78 -3.53
C TYR A 151 -9.22 -8.99 -4.41
N TYR A 152 -8.03 -9.56 -4.68
CA TYR A 152 -6.99 -8.95 -5.51
C TYR A 152 -7.49 -8.66 -6.93
N ARG A 153 -8.33 -9.53 -7.52
CA ARG A 153 -8.88 -9.31 -8.87
C ARG A 153 -9.81 -8.09 -8.90
N TYR A 154 -10.63 -7.95 -7.86
CA TYR A 154 -11.51 -6.79 -7.72
C TYR A 154 -10.70 -5.52 -7.50
N ALA A 155 -9.75 -5.55 -6.56
CA ALA A 155 -8.94 -4.39 -6.22
C ALA A 155 -8.11 -3.90 -7.43
N ASP A 156 -7.50 -4.82 -8.18
CA ASP A 156 -6.74 -4.49 -9.41
C ASP A 156 -7.65 -3.82 -10.45
N GLN A 157 -8.85 -4.35 -10.68
CA GLN A 157 -9.81 -3.80 -11.65
C GLN A 157 -10.35 -2.43 -11.22
N ILE A 158 -10.60 -2.23 -9.92
CA ILE A 158 -11.10 -0.98 -9.38
C ILE A 158 -10.05 0.11 -9.45
N PHE A 159 -8.79 -0.22 -9.17
CA PHE A 159 -7.68 0.71 -9.38
C PHE A 159 -7.58 1.13 -10.85
N ALA A 160 -7.62 0.16 -11.78
CA ALA A 160 -7.59 0.45 -13.21
C ALA A 160 -8.76 1.35 -13.64
N CYS A 161 -9.96 1.09 -13.12
CA CYS A 161 -11.13 1.93 -13.35
C CYS A 161 -10.93 3.34 -12.79
N ARG A 162 -10.40 3.50 -11.56
CA ARG A 162 -10.13 4.82 -10.96
C ARG A 162 -9.14 5.62 -11.78
N GLN A 163 -8.10 4.99 -12.31
CA GLN A 163 -7.12 5.64 -13.19
C GLN A 163 -7.74 6.08 -14.53
N SER A 164 -8.81 5.42 -15.00
CA SER A 164 -9.46 5.77 -16.27
C SER A 164 -10.65 6.74 -16.15
N LEU A 165 -11.11 7.07 -14.93
CA LEU A 165 -12.26 7.97 -14.71
C LEU A 165 -12.07 9.37 -15.29
N SER A 166 -10.85 9.87 -15.36
CA SER A 166 -10.55 11.18 -15.93
C SER A 166 -9.12 11.24 -16.44
N PRO A 167 -8.85 11.99 -17.53
CA PRO A 167 -7.49 12.32 -17.92
C PRO A 167 -6.75 13.04 -16.78
N PHE A 168 -5.46 12.75 -16.66
CA PHE A 168 -4.58 13.37 -15.68
C PHE A 168 -3.18 13.53 -16.29
N THR A 169 -2.44 14.54 -15.85
CA THR A 169 -1.06 14.74 -16.29
C THR A 169 -0.14 13.74 -15.61
N ARG A 170 0.71 13.07 -16.40
CA ARG A 170 1.77 12.22 -15.85
C ARG A 170 2.95 13.08 -15.40
N ILE A 171 3.44 12.81 -14.20
CA ILE A 171 4.37 13.70 -13.47
C ILE A 171 5.77 13.09 -13.27
N GLU A 172 6.06 11.93 -13.87
CA GLU A 172 7.31 11.20 -13.73
C GLU A 172 8.53 11.99 -14.25
N LYS A 173 8.31 12.92 -15.19
CA LYS A 173 9.35 13.79 -15.75
C LYS A 173 9.50 15.14 -15.03
N LEU A 174 8.68 15.41 -14.01
CA LEU A 174 8.72 16.69 -13.28
C LEU A 174 9.78 16.75 -12.17
N GLY A 175 10.55 15.67 -11.99
CA GLY A 175 11.67 15.62 -11.05
C GLY A 175 11.24 15.54 -9.58
N PHE A 176 10.09 14.91 -9.30
CA PHE A 176 9.65 14.68 -7.93
C PHE A 176 10.49 13.61 -7.24
N SER A 177 10.89 13.88 -6.00
CA SER A 177 11.60 12.96 -5.13
C SER A 177 10.92 12.87 -3.77
N PHE A 178 10.88 11.68 -3.17
CA PHE A 178 10.41 11.49 -1.80
C PHE A 178 11.12 10.30 -1.16
N GLU A 179 11.03 10.25 0.17
CA GLU A 179 11.50 9.14 0.98
C GLU A 179 10.31 8.33 1.49
N ILE A 180 10.56 7.06 1.83
CA ILE A 180 9.55 6.16 2.37
C ILE A 180 10.01 5.63 3.72
N TYR A 181 9.12 5.49 4.70
CA TYR A 181 9.44 5.01 6.04
C TYR A 181 8.38 4.04 6.56
N ALA A 182 8.81 3.05 7.33
CA ALA A 182 7.91 2.38 8.26
C ALA A 182 7.68 3.31 9.47
N SER A 183 6.49 3.28 10.07
CA SER A 183 6.14 4.16 11.19
C SER A 183 7.20 4.19 12.31
N GLY A 184 7.66 3.03 12.78
CA GLY A 184 8.70 2.94 13.80
C GLY A 184 10.11 3.35 13.34
N GLU A 185 10.38 3.37 12.04
CA GLU A 185 11.60 3.98 11.50
C GLU A 185 11.50 5.50 11.55
N TYR A 186 10.34 6.05 11.18
CA TYR A 186 10.08 7.48 11.16
C TYR A 186 10.11 8.08 12.57
N SER A 187 9.46 7.44 13.55
CA SER A 187 9.50 7.90 14.95
C SER A 187 10.93 7.98 15.50
N ARG A 188 11.77 6.97 15.26
CA ARG A 188 13.18 6.96 15.68
C ARG A 188 14.03 7.99 14.95
N MET A 189 13.63 8.42 13.77
CA MET A 189 14.30 9.52 13.06
C MET A 189 13.98 10.85 13.75
N LEU A 190 12.70 11.12 14.02
CA LEU A 190 12.26 12.34 14.71
C LEU A 190 12.84 12.45 16.13
N GLU A 191 12.86 11.36 16.89
CA GLU A 191 13.47 11.32 18.22
C GLU A 191 14.95 11.75 18.20
N ARG A 192 15.69 11.33 17.17
CA ARG A 192 17.10 11.71 17.00
C ARG A 192 17.24 13.18 16.62
N GLU A 193 16.41 13.67 15.69
CA GLU A 193 16.42 15.08 15.29
C GLU A 193 16.08 16.02 16.46
N TRP A 194 15.13 15.64 17.31
CA TRP A 194 14.79 16.41 18.52
C TRP A 194 15.93 16.40 19.54
N ALA A 195 16.54 15.25 19.81
CA ALA A 195 17.68 15.16 20.71
C ALA A 195 18.87 16.02 20.22
N GLU A 196 19.12 16.07 18.91
CA GLU A 196 20.15 16.94 18.32
C GLU A 196 19.80 18.42 18.39
N ALA A 197 18.52 18.78 18.27
CA ALA A 197 18.05 20.15 18.40
C ALA A 197 18.12 20.66 19.84
N GLU A 198 17.83 19.80 20.83
CA GLU A 198 17.95 20.11 22.26
C GLU A 198 19.42 20.23 22.72
N ALA A 199 20.35 19.59 22.00
CA ALA A 199 21.78 19.64 22.27
C ALA A 199 22.49 20.88 21.67
N ARG A 200 21.78 21.72 20.92
CA ARG A 200 22.29 22.97 20.30
C ARG A 200 21.81 24.21 21.05
#